data_AF-A0AB73H374-F1
#
_entry.id   AF-A0AB73H374-F1
#
_cell.length_a   1.000
_cell.length_b   1.000
_cell.length_c   1.000
_cell.angle_alpha   90.00
_cell.angle_beta   90.00
_cell.angle_gamma   90.00
#
_symmetry.space_group_name_H-M   'P 1'
#
loop_
_entity.id
_entity.type
_entity.pdbx_description
1 polymer ?
#
loop_
_entity_poly.entity_id
_entity_poly.type
_entity_poly.pdbx_seq_one_letter_code
_entity_poly.pdbx_strand_id
1 'polypeptide(L)' 'MTIGRYAMIQAGTDVVVNIIVSDSAFTIDGFEFRALQDKTVCEPGMYFNRGDGLYYFDAQFTQREVIGPEPPANL' A
#
# COMPACT_ATOMS: atom_id res chain seq x y z
N MET A 1 13.91 -14.32 -7.78
CA MET A 1 12.44 -14.26 -7.58
C MET A 1 12.23 -13.78 -6.15
N THR A 2 11.68 -12.59 -5.97
CA THR A 2 11.49 -12.00 -4.64
C THR A 2 10.03 -12.12 -4.27
N ILE A 3 9.72 -12.79 -3.16
CA ILE A 3 8.38 -12.84 -2.58
C ILE A 3 8.21 -11.62 -1.69
N GLY A 4 7.08 -10.93 -1.83
CA GLY A 4 6.78 -9.72 -1.08
C GLY A 4 5.29 -9.53 -0.85
N ARG A 5 4.94 -8.50 -0.08
CA ARG A 5 3.57 -8.04 0.12
C ARG A 5 3.25 -6.95 -0.90
N TYR A 6 2.07 -7.04 -1.51
CA TYR A 6 1.63 -6.11 -2.55
C TYR A 6 0.22 -5.61 -2.26
N ALA A 7 0.02 -4.30 -2.38
CA ALA A 7 -1.31 -3.73 -2.52
C ALA A 7 -1.82 -4.03 -3.94
N MET A 8 -2.98 -4.68 -4.01
CA MET A 8 -3.71 -4.94 -5.24
C MET A 8 -4.70 -3.79 -5.47
N ILE A 9 -4.49 -3.02 -6.52
CA ILE A 9 -5.25 -1.79 -6.83
C ILE A 9 -6.05 -2.04 -8.09
N GLN A 10 -7.34 -1.72 -8.09
CA GLN A 10 -8.16 -1.86 -9.29
C GLN A 10 -7.76 -0.82 -10.34
N ALA A 11 -7.47 -1.27 -11.56
CA ALA A 11 -7.02 -0.40 -12.65
C ALA A 11 -8.06 0.69 -12.97
N GLY A 12 -7.57 1.90 -13.25
CA GLY A 12 -8.42 3.08 -13.46
C GLY A 12 -9.00 3.69 -12.18
N THR A 13 -8.68 3.13 -11.01
CA THR A 13 -9.04 3.68 -9.69
C THR A 13 -7.79 3.85 -8.84
N ASP A 14 -7.96 4.42 -7.64
CA ASP A 14 -6.93 4.46 -6.59
C ASP A 14 -7.22 3.46 -5.45
N VAL A 15 -8.27 2.63 -5.57
CA VAL A 15 -8.75 1.80 -4.46
C VAL A 15 -7.94 0.52 -4.35
N VAL A 16 -7.39 0.29 -3.15
CA VAL A 16 -6.81 -0.99 -2.75
C VAL A 16 -7.93 -1.98 -2.49
N VAL A 17 -7.99 -3.06 -3.27
CA VAL A 17 -9.03 -4.09 -3.13
C VAL A 17 -8.57 -5.28 -2.30
N ASN A 18 -7.26 -5.52 -2.20
CA ASN A 18 -6.68 -6.59 -1.41
C ASN A 18 -5.19 -6.35 -1.10
N ILE A 19 -4.65 -7.08 -0.12
CA ILE A 19 -3.21 -7.20 0.14
C ILE A 19 -2.82 -8.65 -0.09
N ILE A 20 -1.92 -8.89 -1.03
CA ILE A 20 -1.50 -10.26 -1.40
C ILE A 20 -0.02 -10.49 -1.11
N VAL A 21 0.34 -11.75 -0.90
CA VAL A 21 1.73 -12.21 -0.91
C VAL A 21 1.96 -12.88 -2.25
N SER A 22 2.93 -12.39 -3.02
CA SER A 22 3.22 -12.92 -4.35
C SER A 22 4.67 -12.69 -4.73
N ASP A 23 5.07 -13.24 -5.87
CA ASP A 23 6.33 -12.87 -6.51
C ASP A 23 6.22 -11.54 -7.26
N SER A 24 7.36 -10.89 -7.45
CA SER A 24 7.44 -9.57 -8.09
C SER A 24 7.05 -9.53 -9.58
N ALA A 25 6.91 -10.67 -10.25
CA ALA A 25 6.50 -10.76 -11.65
C ALA A 25 5.01 -11.11 -11.82
N PHE A 26 4.29 -11.34 -10.71
CA PHE A 26 2.87 -11.62 -10.75
C PHE A 26 2.08 -10.45 -11.35
N THR A 27 1.22 -10.79 -12.30
CA THR A 27 0.32 -9.84 -12.97
C THR A 27 -1.03 -10.51 -13.21
N ILE A 28 -2.08 -9.71 -13.23
CA ILE A 28 -3.43 -10.11 -13.62
C ILE A 28 -4.15 -8.91 -14.20
N ASP A 29 -4.91 -9.14 -15.26
CA ASP A 29 -5.63 -8.09 -15.97
C ASP A 29 -6.60 -7.35 -15.05
N GLY A 30 -6.68 -6.02 -15.24
CA GLY A 30 -7.57 -5.16 -14.46
C GLY A 30 -7.00 -4.72 -13.10
N PHE A 31 -5.77 -5.09 -12.75
CA PHE A 31 -5.14 -4.71 -11.49
C PHE A 31 -3.71 -4.22 -11.63
N GLU A 32 -3.35 -3.26 -10.78
CA GLU A 32 -1.97 -2.85 -10.52
C GLU A 32 -1.50 -3.42 -9.18
N PHE A 33 -0.20 -3.71 -9.08
CA PHE A 33 0.43 -4.20 -7.84
C PHE A 33 1.51 -3.24 -7.38
N ARG A 34 1.43 -2.79 -6.12
CA ARG A 34 2.44 -1.92 -5.51
C ARG A 34 3.06 -2.63 -4.32
N ALA A 35 4.38 -2.77 -4.36
CA ALA A 35 5.13 -3.38 -3.27
C ALA A 35 4.97 -2.54 -1.99
N LEU A 36 4.66 -3.21 -0.88
CA LEU A 36 4.58 -2.62 0.44
C LEU A 36 5.92 -2.76 1.16
N GLN A 37 6.38 -1.69 1.79
CA GLN A 37 7.58 -1.72 2.61
C GLN A 37 7.24 -2.24 4.02
N ASP A 38 8.24 -2.74 4.73
CA ASP A 38 8.07 -3.06 6.15
C ASP A 38 7.72 -1.77 6.88
N LYS A 39 6.56 -1.78 7.56
CA LYS A 39 5.88 -0.63 8.18
C LYS A 39 4.94 0.18 7.27
N THR A 40 4.73 -0.14 5.99
CA THR A 40 3.62 0.52 5.27
C THR A 40 2.27 0.01 5.78
N VAL A 41 1.46 0.93 6.32
CA VAL A 41 0.04 0.67 6.62
C VAL A 41 -0.75 0.75 5.33
N CYS A 42 -1.39 -0.35 4.98
CA CYS A 42 -2.21 -0.48 3.78
C CYS A 42 -3.21 -1.61 4.00
N GLU A 43 -4.49 -1.29 3.86
CA GLU A 43 -5.60 -2.21 4.05
C GLU A 43 -6.59 -2.11 2.87
N PRO A 44 -7.38 -3.16 2.59
CA PRO A 44 -8.46 -3.08 1.62
C PRO A 44 -9.43 -1.93 1.94
N GLY A 45 -9.83 -1.18 0.91
CA GLY A 45 -10.67 0.01 1.03
C GLY A 45 -9.90 1.33 1.16
N MET A 46 -8.59 1.30 1.41
CA MET A 46 -7.75 2.48 1.35
C MET A 46 -7.51 2.95 -0.09
N TYR A 47 -7.05 4.19 -0.23
CA TYR A 47 -6.77 4.86 -1.50
C TYR A 47 -5.27 5.11 -1.64
N PHE A 48 -4.68 4.67 -2.74
CA PHE A 48 -3.28 4.93 -3.10
C PHE A 48 -3.16 6.27 -3.80
N ASN A 49 -2.46 7.23 -3.20
CA ASN A 49 -2.18 8.50 -3.85
C ASN A 49 -0.97 8.34 -4.78
N ARG A 50 -1.21 8.36 -6.09
CA ARG A 50 -0.15 8.28 -7.10
C ARG A 50 0.84 9.47 -7.05
N GLY A 51 0.45 10.59 -6.46
CA GLY A 51 1.29 11.80 -6.36
C GLY A 51 2.41 11.71 -5.33
N ASP A 52 2.22 10.98 -4.24
CA ASP A 52 3.20 10.85 -3.15
C ASP A 52 3.57 9.39 -2.80
N GLY A 53 2.84 8.41 -3.35
CA GLY A 53 3.07 6.99 -3.10
C GLY A 53 2.56 6.49 -1.74
N LEU A 54 1.69 7.24 -1.06
CA LEU A 54 1.13 6.91 0.25
C LEU A 54 -0.30 6.37 0.15
N TYR A 55 -0.77 5.78 1.24
CA TYR A 55 -2.11 5.19 1.36
C TYR A 55 -2.96 5.99 2.35
N TYR A 56 -4.21 6.23 1.99
CA TYR A 56 -5.15 7.08 2.70
C TYR A 56 -6.47 6.36 2.98
N PHE A 57 -7.16 6.75 4.05
CA PHE A 57 -8.47 6.22 4.40
C PHE A 57 -9.62 6.85 3.60
N ASP A 58 -9.36 7.96 2.90
CA ASP A 58 -10.33 8.69 2.09
C ASP A 58 -9.79 9.01 0.68
N ALA A 59 -10.70 9.12 -0.29
CA ALA A 59 -10.39 9.41 -1.68
C ALA A 59 -9.84 10.83 -1.92
N GLN A 60 -9.96 11.72 -0.93
CA GLN A 60 -9.43 13.09 -1.02
C GLN A 60 -7.98 13.17 -0.52
N PHE A 61 -7.41 12.04 -0.08
CA PHE A 61 -6.05 11.90 0.40
C PHE A 61 -5.75 12.82 1.59
N THR A 62 -6.67 12.87 2.56
CA THR A 62 -6.56 13.77 3.73
C THR A 62 -6.24 13.06 5.03
N GLN A 63 -6.63 11.79 5.16
CA GLN A 63 -6.48 10.98 6.37
C GLN A 63 -5.60 9.77 6.07
N ARG A 64 -4.49 9.66 6.79
CA ARG A 64 -3.58 8.50 6.73
C ARG A 64 -3.00 8.22 8.10
N GLU A 65 -2.50 7.01 8.28
CA GLU A 65 -1.69 6.72 9.45
C GLU A 65 -0.32 7.41 9.34
N VAL A 66 0.08 8.09 10.41
CA VAL A 66 1.41 8.70 10.54
C VAL A 66 2.18 7.85 11.53
N ILE A 67 3.05 7.01 11.00
CA ILE A 67 3.95 6.20 11.82
C ILE A 67 5.09 7.13 12.25
N GLY A 68 5.04 7.55 13.50
CA GLY A 68 6.10 8.35 14.10
C GLY A 68 7.43 7.58 14.16
N PRO A 69 8.57 8.27 14.34
CA PRO A 69 9.82 7.60 14.65
C PRO A 69 9.65 6.75 15.92
N GLU A 70 10.27 5.57 15.94
CA GLU A 70 10.33 4.74 17.15
C GLU A 70 10.88 5.60 18.30
N PRO A 71 10.24 5.62 19.49
CA PRO A 71 10.82 6.30 20.64
C PRO A 71 12.21 5.70 20.88
N PRO A 72 13.23 6.53 21.19
CA PRO A 72 14.57 6.03 21.46
C PRO A 72 14.48 4.95 22.53
N ALA A 73 15.03 3.77 22.23
CA ALA A 73 15.17 2.72 23.23
C ALA A 73 15.93 3.31 24.41
N ASN A 74 15.28 3.40 25.57
CA ASN A 74 15.93 3.84 26.80
C ASN A 74 17.17 2.96 27.03
N LEU A 75 18.35 3.58 26.95
CA LEU A 75 19.64 3.01 27.37
C LEU A 75 19.84 3.20 28.87
#